data_AF-A0A1R3RVY2-F1
#
_entry.id   AF-A0A1R3RVY2-F1
#
_cell.length_a   1.000
_cell.length_b   1.000
_cell.length_c   1.000
_cell.angle_alpha   90.00
_cell.angle_beta   90.00
_cell.angle_gamma   90.00
#
_symmetry.space_group_name_H-M   'P 1'
#
loop_
_entity.id
_entity.type
_entity.pdbx_description
1 polymer ?
#
loop_
_entity_poly.entity_id
_entity_poly.type
_entity_poly.pdbx_seq_one_letter_code
_entity_poly.pdbx_strand_id
1 'polypeptide(L)'
;MQHEWVPPNCEFFIDNLCQPGWHTHYKNMEFIHISQIHGDHQLLSLLLEGSYSCCMPGGWVEICDMSVQLDESGENSAFHGFFRDIGTAYARDGRQLDLPLHFETELTRHGFINVTEQSYLIPLCTEGCDQLMREIIRNWAAGLEAYSLALMEKHLGKGYLETILLCASARGALQEGIKGVLQIQVVYGQKPRSN
;
A
#
# COMPACT_ATOMS: atom_id res chain seq x y z
N MET A 1 -0.38 24.92 0.22
CA MET A 1 1.03 24.47 0.25
C MET A 1 1.95 25.68 0.20
N GLN A 2 3.09 25.61 0.89
CA GLN A 2 4.09 26.67 0.88
C GLN A 2 4.90 26.55 -0.43
N HIS A 3 4.91 27.61 -1.25
CA HIS A 3 5.44 27.59 -2.62
C HIS A 3 6.93 27.22 -2.70
N GLU A 4 7.70 27.56 -1.65
CA GLU A 4 9.15 27.30 -1.55
C GLU A 4 9.50 25.81 -1.43
N TRP A 5 8.53 24.94 -1.13
CA TRP A 5 8.76 23.50 -0.96
C TRP A 5 8.29 22.67 -2.16
N VAL A 6 7.85 23.33 -3.23
CA VAL A 6 7.43 22.68 -4.48
C VAL A 6 8.60 22.65 -5.44
N PRO A 7 9.14 21.48 -5.81
CA PRO A 7 10.14 21.39 -6.87
C PRO A 7 9.62 22.03 -8.16
N PRO A 8 10.47 22.70 -8.95
CA PRO A 8 10.03 23.46 -10.12
C PRO A 8 9.41 22.58 -11.22
N ASN A 9 9.61 21.27 -11.16
CA ASN A 9 9.08 20.26 -12.06
C ASN A 9 7.86 19.50 -11.48
N CYS A 10 7.27 19.99 -10.39
CA CYS A 10 6.14 19.36 -9.73
C CYS A 10 4.92 20.29 -9.72
N GLU A 11 3.79 19.75 -10.18
CA GLU A 11 2.48 20.33 -9.99
C GLU A 11 1.67 19.42 -9.07
N PHE A 12 0.87 20.01 -8.20
CA PHE A 12 0.10 19.27 -7.21
C PHE A 12 -1.37 19.59 -7.34
N PHE A 13 -2.18 18.53 -7.32
CA PHE A 13 -3.62 18.61 -7.49
C PHE A 13 -4.29 17.92 -6.29
N ILE A 14 -5.41 18.48 -5.85
CA ILE A 14 -6.29 17.83 -4.87
C ILE A 14 -7.45 17.27 -5.68
N ASP A 15 -7.59 15.95 -5.66
CA ASP A 15 -8.67 15.26 -6.37
C ASP A 15 -9.23 14.11 -5.52
N ASN A 16 -10.46 13.71 -5.82
CA ASN A 16 -11.10 12.55 -5.22
C ASN A 16 -10.97 11.35 -6.16
N LEU A 17 -9.93 10.54 -5.93
CA LEU A 17 -9.63 9.34 -6.74
C LEU A 17 -10.66 8.21 -6.56
N CYS A 18 -11.57 8.33 -5.58
CA CYS A 18 -12.70 7.41 -5.38
C CYS A 18 -13.90 7.74 -6.28
N GLN A 19 -13.77 8.70 -7.21
CA GLN A 19 -14.79 9.01 -8.20
C GLN A 19 -14.25 8.78 -9.63
N PRO A 20 -15.09 8.33 -10.57
CA PRO A 20 -14.71 8.26 -11.97
C PRO A 20 -14.33 9.64 -12.51
N GLY A 21 -13.39 9.67 -13.46
CA GLY A 21 -13.07 10.88 -14.23
C GLY A 21 -11.90 11.72 -13.72
N TRP A 22 -11.24 11.35 -12.61
CA TRP A 22 -10.00 11.99 -12.13
C TRP A 22 -8.94 12.11 -13.24
N HIS A 23 -8.87 11.11 -14.12
CA HIS A 23 -7.91 11.03 -15.21
C HIS A 23 -8.12 12.06 -16.33
N THR A 24 -9.28 12.73 -16.41
CA THR A 24 -9.66 13.56 -17.55
C THR A 24 -8.81 14.83 -17.72
N HIS A 25 -8.16 15.27 -16.65
CA HIS A 25 -7.23 16.40 -16.66
C HIS A 25 -5.83 16.02 -17.14
N TYR A 26 -5.53 14.72 -17.21
CA TYR A 26 -4.23 14.18 -17.61
C TYR A 26 -4.31 13.64 -19.03
N LYS A 27 -3.30 13.93 -19.86
CA LYS A 27 -3.21 13.41 -21.24
C LYS A 27 -1.78 13.04 -21.57
N ASN A 28 -1.62 11.93 -22.28
CA ASN A 28 -0.34 11.44 -22.78
C ASN A 28 0.69 11.22 -21.65
N MET A 29 0.26 10.63 -20.53
CA MET A 29 1.16 10.30 -19.44
C MET A 29 2.10 9.17 -19.88
N GLU A 30 3.41 9.44 -19.85
CA GLU A 30 4.46 8.45 -20.18
C GLU A 30 4.62 7.41 -19.07
N PHE A 31 4.42 7.85 -17.82
CA PHE A 31 4.55 7.03 -16.62
C PHE A 31 3.53 7.47 -15.58
N ILE A 32 2.89 6.50 -14.93
CA ILE A 32 1.96 6.72 -13.83
C ILE A 32 2.39 5.83 -12.67
N HIS A 33 2.62 6.42 -11.51
CA HIS A 33 2.96 5.69 -10.28
C HIS A 33 1.81 5.79 -9.29
N ILE A 34 1.39 4.64 -8.78
CA ILE A 34 0.37 4.49 -7.76
C ILE A 34 1.03 3.85 -6.54
N SER A 35 0.79 4.38 -5.36
CA SER A 35 1.26 3.76 -4.12
C SER A 35 0.24 3.83 -3.00
N GLN A 36 0.27 2.83 -2.12
CA GLN A 36 -0.49 2.78 -0.86
C GLN A 36 -2.00 2.94 -1.06
N ILE A 37 -2.64 1.95 -1.68
CA ILE A 37 -4.09 1.94 -1.88
C ILE A 37 -4.84 1.25 -0.72
N HIS A 38 -4.10 0.71 0.26
CA HIS A 38 -4.63 0.22 1.53
C HIS A 38 -5.76 -0.81 1.37
N GLY A 39 -5.57 -1.76 0.45
CA GLY A 39 -6.49 -2.89 0.28
C GLY A 39 -7.85 -2.54 -0.32
N ASP A 40 -8.04 -1.33 -0.84
CA ASP A 40 -9.29 -0.91 -1.47
C ASP A 40 -9.34 -1.33 -2.95
N HIS A 41 -10.09 -2.40 -3.23
CA HIS A 41 -10.23 -2.95 -4.58
C HIS A 41 -11.04 -2.03 -5.52
N GLN A 42 -11.99 -1.27 -4.98
CA GLN A 42 -12.79 -0.34 -5.79
C GLN A 42 -11.92 0.84 -6.24
N LEU A 43 -11.09 1.38 -5.34
CA LEU A 43 -10.11 2.40 -5.67
C LEU A 43 -9.10 1.88 -6.69
N LEU A 44 -8.58 0.66 -6.52
CA LEU A 44 -7.66 0.05 -7.49
C LEU A 44 -8.25 0.03 -8.90
N SER A 45 -9.50 -0.42 -9.04
CA SER A 45 -10.18 -0.47 -10.34
C SER A 45 -10.31 0.92 -10.97
N LEU A 46 -10.76 1.92 -10.21
CA LEU A 46 -10.87 3.32 -10.70
C LEU A 46 -9.52 3.92 -11.10
N LEU A 47 -8.45 3.59 -10.36
CA LEU A 47 -7.10 4.04 -10.67
C LEU A 47 -6.56 3.36 -11.93
N LEU A 48 -6.78 2.06 -12.10
CA LEU A 48 -6.33 1.34 -13.29
C LEU A 48 -7.10 1.74 -14.55
N GLU A 49 -8.42 1.90 -14.46
CA GLU A 49 -9.25 2.42 -15.56
C GLU A 49 -8.79 3.83 -15.98
N GLY A 50 -8.62 4.72 -15.00
CA GLY A 50 -8.18 6.09 -15.27
C GLY A 50 -6.76 6.14 -15.84
N SER A 51 -5.86 5.33 -15.28
CA SER A 51 -4.49 5.22 -15.76
C SER A 51 -4.44 4.69 -17.19
N TYR A 52 -5.24 3.68 -17.52
CA TYR A 52 -5.33 3.17 -18.88
C TYR A 52 -5.83 4.24 -19.86
N SER A 53 -6.76 5.10 -19.42
CA SER A 53 -7.31 6.19 -20.24
C SER A 53 -6.27 7.29 -20.53
N CYS A 54 -5.59 7.81 -19.50
CA CYS A 54 -4.65 8.95 -19.67
C CYS A 54 -3.22 8.56 -20.04
N CYS A 55 -2.82 7.30 -19.86
CA CYS A 55 -1.53 6.77 -20.29
C CYS A 55 -1.44 6.77 -21.82
N MET A 56 -0.30 7.19 -22.36
CA MET A 56 -0.07 7.14 -23.80
C MET A 56 0.15 5.69 -24.27
N PRO A 57 -0.12 5.36 -25.55
CA PRO A 57 0.27 4.08 -26.12
C PRO A 57 1.78 3.84 -25.93
N GLY A 58 2.15 2.70 -25.35
CA GLY A 58 3.54 2.38 -24.99
C GLY A 58 4.04 3.00 -23.68
N GLY A 59 3.24 3.81 -22.98
CA GLY A 59 3.53 4.29 -21.63
C GLY A 59 3.33 3.21 -20.56
N TRP A 60 3.75 3.51 -19.34
CA TRP A 60 3.82 2.56 -18.24
C TRP A 60 2.99 3.00 -17.03
N VAL A 61 2.44 2.02 -16.33
CA VAL A 61 1.80 2.18 -15.01
C VAL A 61 2.51 1.27 -14.04
N GLU A 62 2.83 1.78 -12.86
CA GLU A 62 3.43 1.04 -11.75
C GLU A 62 2.56 1.20 -10.49
N ILE A 63 2.34 0.10 -9.79
CA ILE A 63 1.70 0.08 -8.47
C ILE A 63 2.70 -0.48 -7.46
N CYS A 64 2.90 0.25 -6.36
CA CYS A 64 3.76 -0.15 -5.25
C CYS A 64 2.98 -0.15 -3.93
N ASP A 65 2.79 -1.32 -3.32
CA ASP A 65 2.14 -1.45 -2.03
C ASP A 65 2.74 -2.59 -1.20
N MET A 66 2.31 -2.74 0.05
CA MET A 66 2.90 -3.64 1.03
C MET A 66 1.85 -4.57 1.65
N SER A 67 2.25 -5.81 1.88
CA SER A 67 1.51 -6.78 2.68
C SER A 67 2.41 -7.39 3.76
N VAL A 68 1.82 -8.00 4.78
CA VAL A 68 2.55 -8.67 5.86
C VAL A 68 2.22 -10.15 5.85
N GLN A 69 3.26 -10.98 5.89
CA GLN A 69 3.14 -12.43 6.04
C GLN A 69 3.78 -12.84 7.37
N LEU A 70 3.01 -13.49 8.24
CA LEU A 70 3.47 -13.98 9.53
C LEU A 70 3.66 -15.49 9.47
N ASP A 71 4.76 -15.99 10.02
CA ASP A 71 5.15 -17.41 9.92
C ASP A 71 4.28 -18.31 10.84
N GLU A 72 3.92 -17.82 12.03
CA GLU A 72 3.18 -18.59 13.04
C GLU A 72 1.86 -17.92 13.41
N SER A 73 0.72 -18.53 13.06
CA SER A 73 -0.60 -18.04 13.46
C SER A 73 -0.91 -18.21 14.97
N GLY A 74 0.03 -18.77 15.74
CA GLY A 74 -0.12 -19.13 17.16
C GLY A 74 0.74 -18.30 18.13
N GLU A 75 1.70 -17.50 17.66
CA GLU A 75 2.41 -16.55 18.52
C GLU A 75 1.43 -15.43 18.94
N ASN A 76 1.38 -15.14 20.24
CA ASN A 76 0.48 -14.13 20.80
C ASN A 76 1.26 -12.91 21.30
N SER A 77 2.06 -12.31 20.41
CA SER A 77 2.72 -11.03 20.70
C SER A 77 1.76 -9.85 20.48
N ALA A 78 2.14 -8.66 20.97
CA ALA A 78 1.36 -7.45 20.74
C ALA A 78 1.21 -7.12 19.24
N PHE A 79 2.23 -7.44 18.42
CA PHE A 79 2.15 -7.26 16.97
C PHE A 79 1.11 -8.20 16.33
N HIS A 80 1.07 -9.47 16.73
CA HIS A 80 0.06 -10.43 16.26
C HIS A 80 -1.36 -9.98 16.64
N GLY A 81 -1.54 -9.46 17.86
CA GLY A 81 -2.80 -8.90 18.32
C GLY A 81 -3.25 -7.71 17.48
N PHE A 82 -2.35 -6.74 17.27
CA PHE A 82 -2.59 -5.59 16.40
C PHE A 82 -2.94 -6.02 14.97
N PHE A 83 -2.18 -6.96 14.39
CA PHE A 83 -2.37 -7.40 13.01
C PHE A 83 -3.70 -8.12 12.79
N ARG A 84 -4.15 -8.93 13.77
CA ARG A 84 -5.48 -9.55 13.76
C ARG A 84 -6.60 -8.52 13.84
N ASP A 85 -6.46 -7.52 14.71
CA ASP A 85 -7.45 -6.48 14.88
C ASP A 85 -7.57 -5.65 13.58
N ILE A 86 -6.44 -5.22 12.99
CA ILE A 86 -6.47 -4.44 11.75
C ILE A 86 -7.00 -5.25 10.57
N GLY A 87 -6.65 -6.54 10.48
CA GLY A 87 -7.23 -7.45 9.48
C GLY A 87 -8.75 -7.58 9.61
N THR A 88 -9.26 -7.68 10.85
CA THR A 88 -10.71 -7.70 11.10
C THR A 88 -11.37 -6.38 10.69
N ALA A 89 -10.74 -5.24 11.00
CA ALA A 89 -11.26 -3.93 10.65
C ALA A 89 -11.27 -3.70 9.13
N TYR A 90 -10.20 -4.10 8.42
CA TYR A 90 -10.13 -4.05 6.95
C TYR A 90 -11.23 -4.90 6.31
N ALA A 91 -11.38 -6.15 6.75
CA ALA A 91 -12.41 -7.04 6.23
C ALA A 91 -13.83 -6.48 6.42
N ARG A 92 -14.11 -5.83 7.57
CA ARG A 92 -15.39 -5.15 7.83
C ARG A 92 -15.61 -3.90 6.98
N ASP A 93 -14.54 -3.23 6.55
CA ASP A 93 -14.60 -2.11 5.60
C ASP A 93 -14.73 -2.57 4.14
N GLY A 94 -14.57 -3.87 3.87
CA GLY A 94 -14.53 -4.42 2.51
C GLY A 94 -13.14 -4.35 1.85
N ARG A 95 -12.08 -4.16 2.64
CA ARG A 95 -10.69 -4.09 2.18
C ARG A 95 -9.94 -5.39 2.40
N GLN A 96 -8.89 -5.61 1.61
CA GLN A 96 -8.04 -6.80 1.64
C GLN A 96 -6.58 -6.43 1.90
N LEU A 97 -6.01 -6.88 3.01
CA LEU A 97 -4.60 -6.61 3.34
C LEU A 97 -3.61 -7.28 2.37
N ASP A 98 -4.06 -8.33 1.69
CA ASP A 98 -3.32 -9.11 0.70
C ASP A 98 -3.64 -8.68 -0.75
N LEU A 99 -4.41 -7.61 -0.97
CA LEU A 99 -4.67 -7.04 -2.30
C LEU A 99 -3.40 -6.84 -3.14
N PRO A 100 -2.25 -6.44 -2.57
CA PRO A 100 -1.01 -6.31 -3.34
C PRO A 100 -0.58 -7.60 -4.07
N LEU A 101 -0.93 -8.79 -3.55
CA LEU A 101 -0.74 -10.12 -4.19
C LEU A 101 -1.55 -10.31 -5.48
N HIS A 102 -2.45 -9.39 -5.81
CA HIS A 102 -3.33 -9.48 -6.98
C HIS A 102 -3.03 -8.45 -8.07
N PHE A 103 -2.07 -7.54 -7.86
CA PHE A 103 -1.81 -6.44 -8.81
C PHE A 103 -1.45 -6.89 -10.23
N GLU A 104 -0.70 -7.98 -10.41
CA GLU A 104 -0.38 -8.52 -11.74
C GLU A 104 -1.65 -8.90 -12.51
N THR A 105 -2.55 -9.59 -11.82
CA THR A 105 -3.84 -10.00 -12.37
C THR A 105 -4.70 -8.78 -12.70
N GLU A 106 -4.71 -7.77 -11.83
CA GLU A 106 -5.50 -6.55 -12.02
C GLU A 106 -4.99 -5.70 -13.19
N LEU A 107 -3.68 -5.52 -13.34
CA LEU A 107 -3.09 -4.84 -14.50
C LEU A 107 -3.46 -5.57 -15.80
N THR A 108 -3.34 -6.89 -15.82
CA THR A 108 -3.70 -7.70 -17.00
C THR A 108 -5.19 -7.56 -17.35
N ARG A 109 -6.07 -7.59 -16.34
CA ARG A 109 -7.53 -7.42 -16.51
C ARG A 109 -7.90 -6.05 -17.10
N HIS A 110 -7.15 -5.01 -16.76
CA HIS A 110 -7.36 -3.66 -17.28
C HIS A 110 -6.67 -3.40 -18.63
N GLY A 111 -6.10 -4.43 -19.27
CA GLY A 111 -5.59 -4.36 -20.64
C GLY A 111 -4.13 -3.94 -20.76
N PHE A 112 -3.39 -3.85 -19.65
CA PHE A 112 -1.94 -3.65 -19.70
C PHE A 112 -1.25 -4.94 -20.18
N ILE A 113 -0.13 -4.77 -20.88
CA ILE A 113 0.72 -5.84 -21.41
C ILE A 113 2.14 -5.72 -20.82
N ASN A 114 3.00 -6.70 -21.06
CA ASN A 114 4.36 -6.73 -20.51
C ASN A 114 4.38 -6.57 -18.97
N VAL A 115 3.35 -7.13 -18.31
CA VAL A 115 3.19 -7.02 -16.86
C VAL A 115 4.32 -7.78 -16.18
N THR A 116 4.97 -7.12 -15.22
CA THR A 116 6.06 -7.71 -14.42
C THR A 116 5.81 -7.39 -12.95
N GLU A 117 5.97 -8.39 -12.10
CA GLU A 117 5.95 -8.26 -10.65
C GLU A 117 7.36 -8.41 -10.07
N GLN A 118 7.71 -7.53 -9.14
CA GLN A 118 8.88 -7.63 -8.28
C GLN A 118 8.46 -7.62 -6.82
N SER A 119 8.88 -8.64 -6.08
CA SER A 119 8.63 -8.75 -4.64
C SER A 119 9.92 -8.58 -3.84
N TYR A 120 9.90 -7.69 -2.85
CA TYR A 120 10.98 -7.49 -1.89
C TYR A 120 10.51 -7.98 -0.52
N LEU A 121 11.17 -9.03 -0.02
CA LEU A 121 10.86 -9.62 1.28
C LEU A 121 11.77 -9.01 2.34
N ILE A 122 11.21 -8.17 3.22
CA ILE A 122 11.94 -7.53 4.30
C ILE A 122 11.60 -8.26 5.60
N PRO A 123 12.59 -8.90 6.28
CA PRO A 123 12.34 -9.58 7.54
C PRO A 123 11.77 -8.63 8.61
N LEU A 124 10.71 -9.04 9.29
CA LEU A 124 10.19 -8.29 10.45
C LEU A 124 11.16 -8.40 11.64
N CYS A 125 11.83 -9.55 11.79
CA CYS A 125 12.96 -9.70 12.69
C CYS A 125 14.22 -9.10 12.04
N THR A 126 14.64 -7.93 12.52
CA THR A 126 15.72 -7.16 11.90
C THR A 126 17.11 -7.44 12.48
N GLU A 127 17.23 -8.41 13.39
CA GLU A 127 18.53 -8.87 13.90
C GLU A 127 19.37 -9.41 12.74
N GLY A 128 20.62 -8.96 12.63
CA GLY A 128 21.53 -9.38 11.54
C GLY A 128 21.23 -8.81 10.15
N CYS A 129 20.14 -8.05 9.96
CA CYS A 129 19.85 -7.38 8.69
C CYS A 129 20.82 -6.21 8.41
N ASP A 130 20.79 -5.63 7.21
CA ASP A 130 21.56 -4.42 6.91
C ASP A 130 20.89 -3.15 7.49
N GLN A 131 21.53 -2.00 7.31
CA GLN A 131 21.01 -0.72 7.79
C GLN A 131 19.70 -0.32 7.09
N LEU A 132 19.60 -0.57 5.78
CA LEU A 132 18.45 -0.18 4.98
C LEU A 132 17.19 -0.95 5.40
N MET A 133 17.26 -2.26 5.56
CA MET A 133 16.14 -3.09 6.00
C MET A 133 15.64 -2.68 7.39
N ARG A 134 16.56 -2.37 8.31
CA ARG A 134 16.21 -1.83 9.64
C ARG A 134 15.47 -0.50 9.56
N GLU A 135 15.90 0.39 8.68
CA GLU A 135 15.28 1.70 8.47
C GLU A 135 13.90 1.57 7.82
N ILE A 136 13.73 0.67 6.85
CA ILE A 136 12.45 0.36 6.22
C ILE A 136 11.44 -0.12 7.27
N ILE A 137 11.78 -1.14 8.07
CA ILE A 137 10.87 -1.66 9.10
C ILE A 137 10.53 -0.58 10.13
N ARG A 138 11.52 0.22 10.55
CA ARG A 138 11.29 1.32 11.50
C ARG A 138 10.35 2.38 10.95
N ASN A 139 10.54 2.79 9.69
CA ASN A 139 9.70 3.80 9.04
C ASN A 139 8.27 3.29 8.86
N TRP A 140 8.12 2.06 8.35
CA TRP A 140 6.82 1.41 8.20
C TRP A 140 6.10 1.26 9.55
N ALA A 141 6.79 0.81 10.59
CA ALA A 141 6.23 0.63 11.93
C ALA A 141 5.85 1.96 12.61
N ALA A 142 6.45 3.08 12.20
CA ALA A 142 6.04 4.41 12.66
C ALA A 142 4.71 4.87 12.03
N GLY A 143 4.27 4.21 10.95
CA GLY A 143 3.00 4.50 10.26
C GLY A 143 1.80 3.72 10.79
N LEU A 144 1.95 2.81 11.76
CA LEU A 144 0.88 1.93 12.21
C LEU A 144 -0.41 2.68 12.61
N GLU A 145 -0.28 3.82 13.30
CA GLU A 145 -1.40 4.68 13.67
C GLU A 145 -2.18 5.19 12.47
N ALA A 146 -1.47 5.62 11.42
CA ALA A 146 -2.09 6.14 10.20
C ALA A 146 -2.88 5.06 9.46
N TYR A 147 -2.41 3.81 9.51
CA TYR A 147 -3.09 2.68 8.89
C TYR A 147 -4.31 2.19 9.68
N SER A 148 -4.33 2.41 11.01
CA SER A 148 -5.28 1.73 11.89
C SER A 148 -6.34 2.62 12.54
N LEU A 149 -6.04 3.87 12.90
CA LEU A 149 -6.90 4.68 13.78
C LEU A 149 -8.37 4.74 13.32
N ALA A 150 -8.61 5.18 12.09
CA ALA A 150 -9.96 5.36 11.58
C ALA A 150 -10.74 4.03 11.46
N LEU A 151 -10.06 2.95 11.05
CA LEU A 151 -10.70 1.65 10.85
C LEU A 151 -10.95 0.92 12.17
N MET A 152 -10.04 1.02 13.13
CA MET A 152 -10.20 0.44 14.48
C MET A 152 -11.37 1.08 15.22
N GLU A 153 -11.49 2.41 15.16
CA GLU A 153 -12.62 3.13 15.74
C GLU A 153 -13.94 2.74 15.06
N LYS A 154 -14.00 2.90 13.73
CA LYS A 154 -15.22 2.66 12.94
C LYS A 154 -15.73 1.23 13.04
N HIS A 155 -14.84 0.23 12.98
CA HIS A 155 -15.23 -1.17 12.81
C HIS A 155 -15.07 -2.03 14.06
N LEU A 156 -14.22 -1.64 15.01
CA LEU A 156 -14.01 -2.39 16.26
C LEU A 156 -14.42 -1.61 17.52
N GLY A 157 -14.76 -0.32 17.41
CA GLY A 157 -15.13 0.52 18.55
C GLY A 157 -13.95 0.84 19.49
N LYS A 158 -12.71 0.61 19.04
CA LYS A 158 -11.51 0.92 19.82
C LYS A 158 -11.27 2.42 19.82
N GLY A 159 -11.22 3.01 21.02
CA GLY A 159 -10.99 4.45 21.16
C GLY A 159 -9.57 4.86 20.74
N TYR A 160 -9.36 6.17 20.58
CA TYR A 160 -8.06 6.74 20.22
C TYR A 160 -6.92 6.24 21.12
N LEU A 161 -7.05 6.39 22.45
CA LEU A 161 -6.00 6.00 23.39
C LEU A 161 -5.69 4.50 23.35
N GLU A 162 -6.72 3.66 23.23
CA GLU A 162 -6.54 2.21 23.10
C GLU A 162 -5.75 1.87 21.85
N THR A 163 -6.09 2.49 20.71
CA THR A 163 -5.43 2.24 19.43
C THR A 163 -3.98 2.71 19.42
N ILE A 164 -3.68 3.89 20.00
CA ILE A 164 -2.30 4.39 20.13
C ILE A 164 -1.46 3.44 21.01
N LEU A 165 -2.01 2.94 22.11
CA LEU A 165 -1.32 1.98 22.98
C LEU A 165 -1.06 0.65 22.25
N LEU A 166 -2.05 0.14 21.50
CA LEU A 166 -1.87 -1.05 20.66
C LEU A 166 -0.74 -0.85 19.63
N CYS A 167 -0.69 0.28 18.94
CA CYS A 167 0.37 0.61 17.98
C CYS A 167 1.75 0.69 18.67
N ALA A 168 1.83 1.31 19.85
CA ALA A 168 3.06 1.40 20.62
C ALA A 168 3.57 0.03 21.07
N SER A 169 2.69 -0.84 21.57
CA SER A 169 3.03 -2.22 21.94
C SER A 169 3.43 -3.05 20.72
N ALA A 170 2.77 -2.89 19.58
CA ALA A 170 3.11 -3.56 18.33
C ALA A 170 4.51 -3.17 17.83
N ARG A 171 4.87 -1.87 17.90
CA ARG A 171 6.24 -1.39 17.61
C ARG A 171 7.29 -2.00 18.54
N GLY A 172 6.98 -2.10 19.84
CA GLY A 172 7.86 -2.76 20.81
C GLY A 172 8.11 -4.21 20.45
N ALA A 173 7.05 -4.96 20.14
CA ALA A 173 7.14 -6.36 19.73
C ALA A 173 7.95 -6.56 18.43
N LEU A 174 7.86 -5.63 17.46
CA LEU A 174 8.70 -5.66 16.26
C LEU A 174 10.20 -5.50 16.58
N GLN A 175 10.56 -4.73 17.61
CA GLN A 175 11.95 -4.57 18.04
C GLN A 175 12.48 -5.82 18.74
N GLU A 176 11.61 -6.61 19.39
CA GLU A 176 11.95 -7.89 20.03
C GLU A 176 12.13 -9.03 19.01
N GLY A 177 11.72 -8.81 17.76
CA GLY A 177 11.80 -9.77 16.67
C GLY A 177 10.47 -10.51 16.47
N ILE A 178 9.85 -10.29 15.32
CA ILE A 178 8.67 -11.03 14.87
C ILE A 178 9.06 -11.92 13.70
N LYS A 179 8.63 -13.18 13.73
CA LYS A 179 8.83 -14.09 12.60
C LYS A 179 7.82 -13.78 11.50
N GLY A 180 8.34 -13.49 10.31
CA GLY A 180 7.56 -13.09 9.16
C GLY A 180 8.27 -12.02 8.36
N VAL A 181 7.59 -11.57 7.31
CA VAL A 181 8.12 -10.60 6.35
C VAL A 181 7.11 -9.50 6.06
N LEU A 182 7.62 -8.28 5.91
CA LEU A 182 6.97 -7.22 5.17
C LEU A 182 7.30 -7.43 3.69
N GLN A 183 6.30 -7.76 2.89
CA GLN A 183 6.45 -7.95 1.46
C GLN A 183 6.06 -6.67 0.73
N ILE A 184 7.03 -6.02 0.10
CA ILE A 184 6.80 -4.88 -0.79
C ILE A 184 6.64 -5.41 -2.21
N GLN A 185 5.53 -5.07 -2.86
CA GLN A 185 5.23 -5.48 -4.22
C GLN A 185 5.24 -4.29 -5.14
N VAL A 186 6.07 -4.37 -6.17
CA VAL A 186 6.15 -3.42 -7.26
C VAL A 186 5.70 -4.14 -8.52
N VAL A 187 4.56 -3.75 -9.06
CA VAL A 187 4.02 -4.36 -10.27
C VAL A 187 3.80 -3.27 -11.30
N TYR A 188 4.34 -3.46 -12.50
CA TYR A 188 4.20 -2.51 -13.58
C TYR A 188 3.78 -3.19 -14.87
N GLY A 189 3.04 -2.43 -15.70
CA GLY A 189 2.54 -2.87 -16.99
C GLY A 189 2.55 -1.74 -18.01
N GLN A 190 2.64 -2.10 -19.28
CA GLN A 190 2.70 -1.17 -20.40
C GLN A 190 1.33 -1.10 -21.09
N LYS A 191 0.88 0.10 -21.43
CA LYS A 191 -0.27 0.24 -22.33
C LYS A 191 0.13 -0.21 -23.74
N PRO A 192 -0.68 -1.04 -24.43
CA PRO A 192 -0.38 -1.44 -25.80
C PRO A 192 -0.12 -0.25 -26.73
N ARG A 193 0.83 -0.41 -27.65
CA ARG A 193 1.01 0.56 -28.74
C ARG A 193 -0.19 0.50 -29.68
N SER A 194 -0.66 1.65 -30.15
CA SER A 194 -1.60 1.68 -31.26
C SER A 194 -0.91 1.10 -32.49
N ASN A 195 -1.58 0.17 -33.19
CA ASN A 195 -1.14 -0.31 -34.51
C ASN A 195 -1.06 0.83 -35.52
#